data_AF-A0A1Z8JPZ6-F1
#
_entry.id   AF-A0A1Z8JPZ6-F1
#
_cell.length_a   1.000
_cell.length_b   1.000
_cell.length_c   1.000
_cell.angle_alpha   90.00
_cell.angle_beta   90.00
_cell.angle_gamma   90.00
#
_symmetry.space_group_name_H-M   'P 1'
#
loop_
_entity.id
_entity.type
_entity.pdbx_description
1 polymer ?
#
loop_
_entity_poly.entity_id
_entity_poly.type
_entity_poly.pdbx_seq_one_letter_code
_entity_poly.pdbx_strand_id
1 'polypeptide(L)'
;MKFVKTRANLPNYILTASLDNTIKLWDVKTGKCVRTQFGHIEGVWSISADTFRIVSGSHDKSIKIWDLQNGKCMHTLTNASSVTCVGLGDSRIVCGLENGEVKMYCFDCPDP
;
A
#
# COMPACT_ATOMS: atom_id res chain seq x y z
N MET A 1 -7.46 35.45 -21.58
CA MET A 1 -6.59 34.48 -20.89
C MET A 1 -7.02 33.07 -21.30
N LYS A 2 -6.25 32.42 -22.19
CA LYS A 2 -6.57 31.05 -22.65
C LYS A 2 -5.99 30.07 -21.62
N PHE A 3 -6.83 29.27 -20.98
CA PHE A 3 -6.36 28.16 -20.16
C PHE A 3 -5.72 27.12 -21.09
N VAL A 4 -4.40 27.00 -21.05
CA VAL A 4 -3.69 25.85 -21.62
C VAL A 4 -3.99 24.68 -20.71
N LYS A 5 -4.86 23.78 -21.16
CA LYS A 5 -5.15 22.51 -20.48
C LYS A 5 -3.96 21.58 -20.76
N THR A 6 -2.86 21.79 -20.06
CA THR A 6 -1.78 20.79 -20.02
C THR A 6 -2.40 19.54 -19.39
N ARG A 7 -2.81 18.57 -20.22
CA ARG A 7 -3.16 17.23 -19.76
C ARG A 7 -1.87 16.61 -19.25
N ALA A 8 -1.47 16.95 -18.04
CA ALA A 8 -0.59 16.08 -17.27
C ALA A 8 -1.27 14.71 -17.26
N ASN A 9 -0.53 13.66 -17.60
CA ASN A 9 -0.99 12.28 -17.49
C ASN A 9 -1.27 11.98 -16.01
N LEU A 10 -2.47 12.36 -15.54
CA LEU A 10 -2.94 12.02 -14.22
C LEU A 10 -2.94 10.49 -14.09
N PRO A 11 -2.55 9.94 -12.93
CA PRO A 11 -2.59 8.51 -12.73
C PRO A 11 -4.00 8.01 -13.04
N ASN A 12 -4.10 7.08 -13.99
CA ASN A 12 -5.39 6.53 -14.42
C ASN A 12 -6.03 5.65 -13.34
N TYR A 13 -5.29 5.35 -12.26
CA TYR A 13 -5.73 4.47 -11.20
C TYR A 13 -5.53 5.06 -9.82
N ILE A 14 -6.45 4.76 -8.91
CA ILE A 14 -6.38 5.07 -7.48
C ILE A 14 -6.36 3.77 -6.69
N LEU A 15 -5.54 3.72 -5.64
CA LEU A 15 -5.55 2.68 -4.63
C LEU A 15 -6.29 3.16 -3.39
N THR A 16 -7.14 2.31 -2.82
CA THR A 16 -7.82 2.58 -1.56
C THR A 16 -7.60 1.43 -0.60
N ALA A 17 -7.36 1.74 0.66
CA ALA A 17 -7.46 0.82 1.80
C ALA A 17 -8.80 1.02 2.51
N SER A 18 -9.31 -0.01 3.16
CA SER A 18 -10.63 0.01 3.80
C SER A 18 -10.66 -0.83 5.08
N LEU A 19 -11.59 -0.47 5.99
CA LEU A 19 -11.90 -1.25 7.19
C LEU A 19 -12.63 -2.57 6.89
N ASP A 20 -13.03 -2.80 5.63
CA ASP A 20 -13.55 -4.09 5.16
C ASP A 20 -12.47 -5.16 4.89
N ASN A 21 -11.23 -4.90 5.35
CA ASN A 21 -10.04 -5.73 5.21
C ASN A 21 -9.50 -5.82 3.78
N THR A 22 -9.99 -5.00 2.84
CA THR A 22 -9.58 -5.04 1.44
C THR A 22 -8.77 -3.82 1.00
N ILE A 23 -7.99 -4.05 -0.04
CA ILE A 23 -7.40 -3.00 -0.87
C ILE A 23 -8.09 -3.05 -2.22
N LYS A 24 -8.36 -1.90 -2.83
CA LYS A 24 -9.00 -1.82 -4.14
C LYS A 24 -8.24 -0.90 -5.07
N LEU A 25 -8.17 -1.31 -6.35
CA LEU A 25 -7.67 -0.52 -7.46
C LEU A 25 -8.85 -0.04 -8.30
N TRP A 26 -8.93 1.26 -8.52
CA TRP A 26 -10.03 1.90 -9.23
C TRP A 26 -9.51 2.57 -10.50
N ASP A 27 -10.19 2.35 -11.62
CA ASP A 27 -9.97 3.14 -12.82
C ASP A 27 -10.70 4.48 -12.68
N VAL A 28 -9.95 5.58 -12.64
CA VAL A 28 -10.49 6.93 -12.40
C VAL A 28 -11.35 7.40 -13.56
N LYS A 29 -11.06 6.97 -14.79
CA LYS A 29 -11.81 7.40 -15.99
C LYS A 29 -13.19 6.78 -16.04
N THR A 30 -13.29 5.51 -15.64
CA THR A 30 -14.53 4.73 -15.71
C THR A 30 -15.28 4.66 -14.39
N GLY A 31 -14.62 4.97 -13.27
CA GLY A 31 -15.15 4.82 -11.92
C GLY A 31 -15.28 3.36 -11.47
N LYS A 32 -14.74 2.40 -12.23
CA LYS A 32 -14.90 0.97 -11.95
C LYS A 32 -13.79 0.46 -11.04
N CYS A 33 -14.17 -0.41 -10.10
CA CYS A 33 -13.22 -1.23 -9.36
C CYS A 33 -12.62 -2.28 -10.31
N VAL A 34 -11.32 -2.17 -10.57
CA VAL A 34 -10.58 -3.07 -11.46
C VAL A 34 -10.11 -4.31 -10.71
N ARG A 35 -9.76 -4.13 -9.43
CA ARG A 35 -9.24 -5.21 -8.59
C ARG A 35 -9.62 -4.98 -7.14
N THR A 36 -9.96 -6.07 -6.45
CA THR A 36 -10.04 -6.13 -4.98
C THR A 36 -9.05 -7.17 -4.50
N GLN A 37 -8.13 -6.77 -3.63
CA GLN A 37 -7.15 -7.63 -3.00
C GLN A 37 -7.66 -8.04 -1.62
N PHE A 38 -7.68 -9.34 -1.39
CA PHE A 38 -8.02 -9.97 -0.12
C PHE A 38 -6.76 -10.54 0.52
N GLY A 39 -6.72 -10.62 1.84
CA GLY A 39 -5.64 -11.30 2.56
C GLY A 39 -5.32 -10.71 3.92
N HIS A 40 -5.66 -9.45 4.18
CA HIS A 40 -5.77 -8.94 5.54
C HIS A 40 -7.00 -9.54 6.22
N ILE A 41 -6.90 -9.80 7.52
CA ILE A 41 -7.99 -10.38 8.31
C ILE A 41 -8.69 -9.35 9.20
N GLU A 42 -8.14 -8.14 9.28
CA GLU A 42 -8.74 -6.97 9.91
C GLU A 42 -8.49 -5.71 9.06
N GLY A 43 -9.09 -4.59 9.47
CA GLY A 43 -9.15 -3.35 8.67
C GLY A 43 -7.78 -2.84 8.24
N VAL A 44 -7.70 -2.37 7.00
CA VAL A 44 -6.47 -1.78 6.43
C VAL A 44 -6.48 -0.28 6.68
N TRP A 45 -5.53 0.20 7.48
CA TRP A 45 -5.49 1.59 7.94
C TRP A 45 -4.61 2.49 7.07
N SER A 46 -3.59 1.92 6.44
CA SER A 46 -2.61 2.69 5.69
C SER A 46 -2.15 1.93 4.47
N ILE A 47 -1.94 2.66 3.38
CA ILE A 47 -1.46 2.14 2.10
C ILE A 47 -0.44 3.11 1.50
N SER A 48 0.61 2.57 0.91
CA SER A 48 1.59 3.29 0.10
C SER A 48 1.89 2.45 -1.14
N ALA A 49 2.32 3.09 -2.23
CA ALA A 49 2.63 2.38 -3.47
C ALA A 49 3.69 3.11 -4.29
N ASP A 50 4.45 2.35 -5.07
CA ASP A 50 5.39 2.84 -6.08
C ASP A 50 5.00 2.26 -7.46
N THR A 51 5.93 2.26 -8.42
CA THR A 51 5.69 1.72 -9.77
C THR A 51 5.49 0.21 -9.85
N PHE A 52 5.87 -0.54 -8.82
CA PHE A 52 5.92 -2.01 -8.84
C PHE A 52 5.22 -2.66 -7.65
N ARG A 53 5.10 -1.95 -6.53
CA ARG A 53 4.70 -2.51 -5.23
C ARG A 53 3.59 -1.69 -4.61
N ILE A 54 2.74 -2.39 -3.86
CA ILE A 54 1.81 -1.82 -2.88
C ILE A 54 2.28 -2.30 -1.52
N VAL A 55 2.22 -1.43 -0.52
CA VAL A 55 2.45 -1.74 0.89
C VAL A 55 1.22 -1.36 1.67
N SER A 56 0.72 -2.27 2.48
CA SER A 56 -0.44 -2.02 3.34
C SER A 56 -0.16 -2.38 4.78
N GLY A 57 -0.65 -1.56 5.70
CA GLY A 57 -0.65 -1.82 7.14
C GLY A 57 -2.08 -2.00 7.66
N SER A 58 -2.27 -3.01 8.50
CA SER A 58 -3.58 -3.39 9.04
C SER A 58 -3.59 -3.51 10.57
N HIS A 59 -4.79 -3.47 11.12
CA HIS A 59 -5.05 -3.80 12.52
C HIS A 59 -4.68 -5.26 12.86
N ASP A 60 -4.62 -6.14 11.86
CA ASP A 60 -4.19 -7.55 12.00
C ASP A 60 -2.69 -7.71 12.35
N LYS A 61 -2.03 -6.61 12.69
CA LYS A 61 -0.61 -6.49 13.06
C LYS A 61 0.33 -6.88 11.93
N SER A 62 -0.15 -6.95 10.69
CA SER A 62 0.68 -7.27 9.54
C SER A 62 0.87 -6.08 8.59
N ILE A 63 2.04 -6.09 7.96
CA ILE A 63 2.31 -5.33 6.75
C ILE A 63 2.32 -6.34 5.60
N LYS A 64 1.56 -6.06 4.55
CA LYS A 64 1.60 -6.88 3.33
C LYS A 64 2.19 -6.09 2.18
N ILE A 65 3.01 -6.79 1.40
CA ILE A 65 3.63 -6.26 0.19
C ILE A 65 3.02 -6.99 -0.98
N TRP A 66 2.49 -6.24 -1.92
CA TRP A 66 1.77 -6.76 -3.07
C TRP A 66 2.46 -6.31 -4.34
N ASP A 67 2.48 -7.19 -5.33
CA ASP A 67 2.84 -6.83 -6.71
C ASP A 67 1.73 -5.94 -7.29
N LEU A 68 2.08 -4.75 -7.77
CA LEU A 68 1.12 -3.80 -8.34
C LEU A 68 0.49 -4.33 -9.64
N GLN A 69 1.28 -5.00 -10.50
CA GLN A 69 0.82 -5.45 -11.80
C GLN A 69 -0.22 -6.57 -11.71
N ASN A 70 0.01 -7.58 -10.88
CA ASN A 70 -0.84 -8.77 -10.79
C ASN A 70 -1.65 -8.86 -9.49
N GLY A 71 -1.32 -8.07 -8.47
CA GLY A 71 -2.08 -7.96 -7.22
C GLY A 71 -1.81 -9.09 -6.23
N LYS A 72 -0.80 -9.93 -6.47
CA LYS A 72 -0.43 -11.01 -5.56
C LYS A 72 0.30 -10.47 -4.35
N CYS A 73 -0.02 -11.01 -3.17
CA CYS A 73 0.76 -10.80 -1.96
C CYS A 73 2.10 -11.51 -2.11
N MET A 74 3.20 -10.75 -2.11
CA MET A 74 4.57 -11.26 -2.19
C MET A 74 5.11 -11.59 -0.79
N HIS A 75 4.87 -10.69 0.17
CA HIS A 75 5.39 -10.83 1.53
C HIS A 75 4.34 -10.42 2.56
N THR A 76 4.41 -11.04 3.73
CA THR A 76 3.67 -10.64 4.93
C THR A 76 4.67 -10.53 6.07
N LEU A 77 4.74 -9.35 6.68
CA LEU A 77 5.60 -9.04 7.82
C LEU A 77 4.70 -8.84 9.04
N THR A 78 4.95 -9.56 10.12
CA THR A 78 4.14 -9.50 11.34
C THR A 78 4.79 -8.64 12.41
N ASN A 79 3.95 -7.99 13.21
CA ASN A 79 4.32 -7.12 14.32
C ASN A 79 3.65 -7.54 15.63
N ALA A 80 4.15 -7.03 16.74
CA ALA A 80 3.56 -7.26 18.06
C ALA A 80 2.27 -6.45 18.30
N SER A 81 2.10 -5.36 17.53
CA SER A 81 1.02 -4.39 17.66
C SER A 81 0.49 -3.98 16.29
N SER A 82 -0.71 -3.39 16.26
CA SER A 82 -1.44 -2.95 15.08
C SER A 82 -0.63 -1.92 14.28
N VAL A 83 -0.71 -1.96 12.95
CA VAL A 83 0.00 -1.00 12.10
C VAL A 83 -0.88 0.23 11.86
N THR A 84 -0.40 1.40 12.27
CA THR A 84 -1.16 2.66 12.18
C THR A 84 -0.82 3.47 10.93
N CYS A 85 0.44 3.39 10.47
CA CYS A 85 0.87 4.02 9.23
C CYS A 85 1.99 3.24 8.55
N VAL A 86 2.08 3.35 7.23
CA VAL A 86 3.19 2.81 6.43
C VAL A 86 3.77 3.87 5.51
N GLY A 87 5.07 3.79 5.27
CA GLY A 87 5.79 4.57 4.27
C GLY A 87 6.66 3.66 3.41
N LEU A 88 6.72 3.94 2.12
CA LEU A 88 7.51 3.22 1.15
C LEU A 88 8.55 4.16 0.52
N GLY A 89 9.81 3.75 0.54
CA GLY A 89 10.89 4.30 -0.26
C GLY A 89 11.48 3.23 -1.18
N ASP A 90 12.48 3.60 -1.98
CA ASP A 90 13.02 2.74 -3.05
C ASP A 90 13.41 1.33 -2.56
N SER A 91 14.14 1.24 -1.45
CA SER A 91 14.62 -0.04 -0.89
C SER A 91 14.14 -0.31 0.54
N ARG A 92 13.26 0.55 1.07
CA ARG A 92 12.86 0.51 2.49
C ARG A 92 11.37 0.69 2.69
N ILE A 93 10.83 0.01 3.69
CA ILE A 93 9.50 0.27 4.24
C ILE A 93 9.68 0.73 5.69
N VAL A 94 8.92 1.74 6.09
CA VAL A 94 8.76 2.14 7.49
C VAL A 94 7.32 1.94 7.92
N CYS A 95 7.11 1.59 9.18
CA CYS A 95 5.76 1.52 9.76
C CYS A 95 5.74 2.08 11.17
N GLY A 96 4.65 2.77 11.50
CA GLY A 96 4.29 3.10 12.87
C GLY A 96 3.34 2.03 13.44
N LEU A 97 3.56 1.67 14.70
CA LEU A 97 2.72 0.74 15.44
C LEU A 97 1.91 1.46 16.52
N GLU A 98 0.78 0.88 16.90
CA GLU A 98 -0.12 1.44 17.92
C GLU A 98 0.52 1.55 19.31
N ASN A 99 1.51 0.69 19.61
CA ASN A 99 2.32 0.77 20.83
C ASN A 99 3.39 1.89 20.82
N GLY A 100 3.44 2.72 19.78
CA GLY A 100 4.39 3.82 19.64
C GLY A 100 5.74 3.44 19.02
N GLU A 101 5.97 2.17 18.68
CA GLU A 101 7.18 1.73 17.99
C GLU A 101 7.17 2.14 16.51
N VAL A 102 8.35 2.47 15.98
CA VAL A 102 8.57 2.62 14.54
C VAL A 102 9.55 1.54 14.08
N LYS A 103 9.17 0.77 13.07
CA LYS A 103 10.02 -0.27 12.48
C LYS A 103 10.35 0.06 11.03
N MET A 104 11.53 -0.39 10.60
CA MET A 104 12.02 -0.25 9.24
C MET A 104 12.45 -1.61 8.71
N TYR A 105 12.08 -1.91 7.46
CA TYR A 105 12.43 -3.12 6.74
C TYR A 105 13.20 -2.73 5.47
N CYS A 106 14.24 -3.49 5.12
CA CYS A 106 15.08 -3.25 3.93
C CYS A 106 14.94 -4.44 2.98
N PHE A 107 14.88 -4.17 1.67
CA PHE A 107 14.82 -5.21 0.62
C PHE A 107 16.18 -5.52 0.00
N ASP A 108 17.10 -4.56 0.02
CA ASP A 108 18.37 -4.62 -0.70
C ASP A 108 19.59 -4.63 0.23
N CYS A 109 19.46 -5.17 1.45
CA CYS A 109 20.66 -5.41 2.24
C CYS A 109 21.35 -6.66 1.67
N PRO A 110 22.54 -6.58 1.06
CA PRO A 110 23.39 -7.76 1.01
C PRO A 110 23.58 -8.23 2.46
N ASP A 111 23.41 -9.52 2.71
CA ASP A 111 23.76 -10.10 4.01
C ASP A 111 25.19 -9.66 4.39
N PRO A 112 25.46 -9.37 5.68
CA PRO A 112 26.78 -8.93 6.14
C PRO A 112 27.89 -9.94 5.86
#